data_AF-A0A383WKU2-F1
#
_entry.id   AF-A0A383WKU2-F1
#
_cell.length_a   1.000
_cell.length_b   1.000
_cell.length_c   1.000
_cell.angle_alpha   90.00
_cell.angle_beta   90.00
_cell.angle_gamma   90.00
#
_symmetry.space_group_name_H-M   'P 1'
#
loop_
_entity.id
_entity.type
_entity.pdbx_description
1 polymer ?
#
loop_
_entity_poly.entity_id
_entity_poly.type
_entity_poly.pdbx_seq_one_letter_code
_entity_poly.pdbx_strand_id
1 'polypeptide(L)'
;MISSSSQMAPGQLQPLAGCSKASLAASLAEEKRARKLAEDDALRLYNRIRQLQKEEERADRRIKQTKQRAVSVQQQQRHLLERMSEKAAREAALQAQLERQVAENQKLKQEHERIRQQVESRLLAEKASIAAATKEQRAELAAELEALQARSLAAVVAKKEAVKQQQASGATKLQQHKAAKQAVAHQEYERRLKEELEVKAAKEQEIADLAQLEMQLIERLKLKQQQQVQAARQLEQAVAMRQSVRKSQQLPSQRVRSSANSRPSTAASCGSIAGSRGRNSSSSMSQQQQAQQQSRDGAADEAVARAFSSYDDSATGMIPTQAVADLLADLGMPLEGDALALALAQLDEQRTGTVSFGQFLLWWKE
;
A
#
# COMPACT_ATOMS: atom_id res chain seq x y z
N MET A 1 14.56 -104.10 35.45
CA MET A 1 13.19 -104.52 35.12
C MET A 1 13.29 -105.76 34.23
N ILE A 2 12.60 -106.83 34.64
CA ILE A 2 12.27 -108.06 33.87
C ILE A 2 13.46 -109.05 33.79
N SER A 3 13.51 -110.06 34.67
CA SER A 3 12.91 -111.42 34.53
C SER A 3 13.64 -112.22 33.43
N SER A 4 14.03 -113.48 33.55
CA SER A 4 13.35 -114.68 34.06
C SER A 4 14.36 -115.83 33.88
N SER A 5 14.55 -116.70 34.88
CA SER A 5 13.92 -118.04 34.96
C SER A 5 14.40 -119.06 33.93
N SER A 6 14.99 -120.15 34.44
CA SER A 6 14.59 -121.56 34.23
C SER A 6 15.84 -122.43 34.37
N GLN A 7 16.17 -122.99 35.54
CA GLN A 7 15.68 -124.28 36.04
C GLN A 7 15.43 -125.31 34.95
N MET A 8 16.21 -126.41 34.98
CA MET A 8 15.75 -127.80 34.93
C MET A 8 16.92 -128.71 35.34
N ALA A 9 16.77 -129.37 36.50
CA ALA A 9 17.46 -130.60 36.87
C ALA A 9 16.54 -131.81 36.48
N PRO A 10 16.67 -132.99 37.09
CA PRO A 10 17.51 -134.13 36.74
C PRO A 10 16.67 -135.32 36.18
N GLY A 11 17.28 -136.28 35.48
CA GLY A 11 16.53 -137.38 34.86
C GLY A 11 17.30 -138.69 34.65
N GLN A 12 17.19 -139.57 35.64
CA GLN A 12 16.99 -141.03 35.57
C GLN A 12 17.82 -141.93 34.64
N LEU A 13 18.63 -142.79 35.29
CA LEU A 13 18.66 -144.26 35.23
C LEU A 13 18.28 -144.97 33.91
N GLN A 14 19.20 -145.78 33.36
CA GLN A 14 19.07 -147.25 33.28
C GLN A 14 20.38 -147.95 32.82
N PRO A 15 20.68 -149.17 33.32
CA PRO A 15 21.82 -150.01 32.90
C PRO A 15 21.37 -151.12 31.94
N LEU A 16 21.98 -151.25 30.76
CA LEU A 16 21.79 -152.39 29.86
C LEU A 16 23.12 -152.63 29.11
N ALA A 17 23.84 -153.72 29.38
CA ALA A 17 23.67 -155.06 28.78
C ALA A 17 24.79 -155.31 27.76
N GLY A 18 25.31 -156.54 27.75
CA GLY A 18 26.54 -156.98 27.07
C GLY A 18 26.75 -156.42 25.66
N CYS A 19 27.75 -155.55 25.53
CA CYS A 19 28.21 -154.98 24.28
C CYS A 19 29.16 -155.98 23.60
N SER A 20 28.61 -156.79 22.68
CA SER A 20 29.42 -157.65 21.81
C SER A 20 30.40 -156.80 20.99
N LYS A 21 31.56 -157.35 20.59
CA LYS A 21 32.56 -156.63 19.77
C LYS A 21 31.97 -155.96 18.51
N ALA A 22 30.82 -156.43 18.02
CA ALA A 22 30.09 -155.85 16.90
C ALA A 22 29.40 -154.51 17.24
N SER A 23 28.88 -154.34 18.46
CA SER A 23 28.25 -153.08 18.92
C SER A 23 29.27 -151.96 19.11
N LEU A 24 30.45 -152.28 19.64
CA LEU A 24 31.59 -151.34 19.72
C LEU A 24 32.09 -150.91 18.34
N ALA A 25 32.16 -151.83 17.37
CA ALA A 25 32.56 -151.51 15.99
C ALA A 25 31.51 -150.64 15.26
N ALA A 26 30.21 -150.89 15.47
CA ALA A 26 29.13 -150.06 14.95
C ALA A 26 29.14 -148.66 15.58
N SER A 27 29.29 -148.58 16.90
CA SER A 27 29.44 -147.31 17.63
C SER A 27 30.67 -146.53 17.17
N LEU A 28 31.80 -147.18 16.91
CA LEU A 28 33.01 -146.53 16.39
C LEU A 28 32.85 -146.05 14.94
N ALA A 29 32.07 -146.74 14.11
CA ALA A 29 31.74 -146.28 12.75
C ALA A 29 30.74 -145.11 12.76
N GLU A 30 29.77 -145.13 13.68
CA GLU A 30 28.82 -144.05 13.91
C GLU A 30 29.54 -142.80 14.45
N GLU A 31 30.43 -142.96 15.42
CA GLU A 31 31.29 -141.89 15.96
C GLU A 31 32.18 -141.28 14.88
N LYS A 32 32.74 -142.10 13.97
CA LYS A 32 33.50 -141.61 12.81
C LYS A 32 32.65 -140.80 11.84
N ARG A 33 31.39 -141.19 11.61
CA ARG A 33 30.45 -140.42 10.78
C ARG A 33 30.02 -139.13 11.47
N ALA A 34 29.75 -139.17 12.78
CA ALA A 34 29.43 -138.01 13.59
C ALA A 34 30.58 -137.00 13.61
N ARG A 35 31.83 -137.47 13.76
CA ARG A 35 33.03 -136.64 13.65
C ARG A 35 33.15 -136.00 12.28
N LYS A 36 32.95 -136.75 11.20
CA LYS A 36 33.00 -136.21 9.84
C LYS A 36 31.91 -135.15 9.60
N LEU A 37 30.69 -135.39 10.09
CA LEU A 37 29.60 -134.40 10.03
C LEU A 37 29.94 -133.13 10.82
N ALA A 38 30.52 -133.27 12.01
CA ALA A 38 30.99 -132.13 12.80
C ALA A 38 32.13 -131.36 12.12
N GLU A 39 33.06 -132.05 11.46
CA GLU A 39 34.13 -131.44 10.66
C GLU A 39 33.54 -130.70 9.43
N ASP A 40 32.59 -131.30 8.71
CA ASP A 40 31.91 -130.68 7.58
C ASP A 40 31.09 -129.45 8.00
N ASP A 41 30.41 -129.51 9.14
CA ASP A 41 29.66 -128.36 9.71
C ASP A 41 30.60 -127.27 10.22
N ALA A 42 31.73 -127.62 10.83
CA ALA A 42 32.76 -126.66 11.21
C ALA A 42 33.33 -125.95 9.98
N LEU A 43 33.53 -126.65 8.86
CA LEU A 43 33.97 -126.06 7.59
C LEU A 43 32.89 -125.14 6.99
N ARG A 44 31.61 -125.52 7.04
CA ARG A 44 30.50 -124.65 6.59
C ARG A 44 30.41 -123.39 7.44
N LEU A 45 30.52 -123.51 8.76
CA LEU A 45 30.55 -122.37 9.68
C LEU A 45 31.77 -121.49 9.42
N TYR A 46 32.95 -122.08 9.25
CA TYR A 46 34.18 -121.35 8.91
C TYR A 46 34.00 -120.55 7.61
N ASN A 47 33.46 -121.16 6.56
CA ASN A 47 33.19 -120.49 5.29
C ASN A 47 32.16 -119.37 5.44
N ARG A 48 31.11 -119.59 6.23
CA ARG A 48 30.08 -118.57 6.53
C ARG A 48 30.66 -117.39 7.32
N ILE A 49 31.43 -117.67 8.37
CA ILE A 49 32.12 -116.63 9.16
C ILE A 49 33.06 -115.83 8.26
N ARG A 50 33.85 -116.50 7.41
CA ARG A 50 34.75 -115.84 6.46
C ARG A 50 33.99 -114.97 5.45
N GLN A 51 32.81 -115.39 5.00
CA GLN A 51 31.96 -114.56 4.14
C GLN A 51 31.41 -113.34 4.90
N LEU A 52 30.90 -113.53 6.11
CA LEU A 52 30.38 -112.45 6.95
C LEU A 52 31.46 -111.42 7.30
N GLN A 53 32.69 -111.85 7.61
CA GLN A 53 33.84 -110.97 7.83
C GLN A 53 34.15 -110.14 6.57
N LYS A 54 34.09 -110.75 5.37
CA LYS A 54 34.25 -109.99 4.11
C LYS A 54 33.11 -108.99 3.88
N GLU A 55 31.89 -109.32 4.30
CA GLU A 55 30.74 -108.41 4.21
C GLU A 55 30.84 -107.27 5.23
N GLU A 56 31.29 -107.55 6.45
CA GLU A 56 31.61 -106.58 7.51
C GLU A 56 32.71 -105.62 7.06
N GLU A 57 33.84 -106.13 6.55
CA GLU A 57 34.91 -105.28 5.99
C GLU A 57 34.40 -104.39 4.85
N ARG A 58 33.50 -104.88 4.00
CA ARG A 58 32.88 -104.09 2.93
C ARG A 58 31.96 -103.01 3.51
N ALA A 59 31.19 -103.33 4.54
CA ALA A 59 30.33 -102.38 5.23
C ALA A 59 31.16 -101.29 5.92
N ASP A 60 32.24 -101.66 6.61
CA ASP A 60 33.15 -100.73 7.27
C ASP A 60 33.84 -99.79 6.28
N ARG A 61 34.29 -100.31 5.13
CA ARG A 61 34.83 -99.47 4.05
C ARG A 61 33.79 -98.47 3.55
N ARG A 62 32.52 -98.88 3.39
CA ARG A 62 31.43 -97.96 3.00
C ARG A 62 31.14 -96.92 4.08
N ILE A 63 31.08 -97.32 5.35
CA ILE A 63 30.88 -96.41 6.49
C ILE A 63 32.02 -95.39 6.56
N LYS A 64 33.27 -95.83 6.42
CA LYS A 64 34.44 -94.95 6.40
C LYS A 64 34.37 -93.95 5.25
N GLN A 65 34.01 -94.40 4.04
CA GLN A 65 33.80 -93.51 2.89
C GLN A 65 32.67 -92.51 3.12
N THR A 66 31.52 -92.93 3.69
CA THR A 66 30.41 -92.02 4.00
C THR A 66 30.79 -91.01 5.09
N LYS A 67 31.53 -91.42 6.13
CA LYS A 67 32.07 -90.51 7.16
C LYS A 67 33.03 -89.49 6.55
N GLN A 68 33.94 -89.93 5.67
CA GLN A 68 34.85 -89.03 4.97
C GLN A 68 34.10 -88.04 4.06
N ARG A 69 33.08 -88.51 3.33
CA ARG A 69 32.21 -87.63 2.52
C ARG A 69 31.45 -86.63 3.40
N ALA A 70 30.90 -87.06 4.54
CA ALA A 70 30.20 -86.18 5.47
C ALA A 70 31.12 -85.07 6.01
N VAL A 71 32.35 -85.41 6.39
CA VAL A 71 33.35 -84.41 6.83
C VAL A 71 33.69 -83.44 5.70
N SER A 72 33.87 -83.93 4.47
CA SER A 72 34.14 -83.07 3.31
C SER A 72 32.98 -82.12 3.02
N VAL A 73 31.73 -82.59 3.10
CA VAL A 73 30.53 -81.75 2.94
C VAL A 73 30.44 -80.70 4.06
N GLN A 74 30.71 -81.08 5.31
CA GLN A 74 30.74 -80.13 6.43
C GLN A 74 31.82 -79.06 6.27
N GLN A 75 33.01 -79.44 5.80
CA GLN A 75 34.09 -78.49 5.50
C GLN A 75 33.71 -77.55 4.36
N GLN A 76 33.08 -78.06 3.29
CA GLN A 76 32.56 -77.24 2.20
C GLN A 76 31.49 -76.25 2.68
N GLN A 77 30.55 -76.70 3.52
CA GLN A 77 29.53 -75.83 4.12
C GLN A 77 30.15 -74.74 5.00
N ARG A 78 31.15 -75.07 5.83
CA ARG A 78 31.88 -74.07 6.64
C ARG A 78 32.57 -73.03 5.77
N HIS A 79 33.29 -73.47 4.74
CA HIS A 79 33.96 -72.54 3.83
C HIS A 79 32.95 -71.63 3.09
N LEU A 80 31.80 -72.17 2.68
CA LEU A 80 30.74 -71.37 2.06
C LEU A 80 30.15 -70.35 3.05
N LEU A 81 29.89 -70.75 4.31
CA LEU A 81 29.40 -69.84 5.35
C LEU A 81 30.41 -68.73 5.65
N GLU A 82 31.71 -69.06 5.75
CA GLU A 82 32.78 -68.08 5.93
C GLU A 82 32.81 -67.10 4.76
N ARG A 83 32.81 -67.58 3.50
CA ARG A 83 32.77 -66.71 2.32
C ARG A 83 31.54 -65.81 2.27
N MET A 84 30.37 -66.33 2.66
CA MET A 84 29.15 -65.55 2.75
C MET A 84 29.24 -64.48 3.85
N SER A 85 29.80 -64.83 5.01
CA SER A 85 30.00 -63.88 6.12
C SER A 85 31.01 -62.79 5.78
N GLU A 86 32.10 -63.13 5.07
CA GLU A 86 33.09 -62.17 4.58
C GLU A 86 32.48 -61.23 3.55
N LYS A 87 31.68 -61.76 2.62
CA LYS A 87 30.98 -60.95 1.62
C LYS A 87 29.99 -59.99 2.29
N ALA A 88 29.19 -60.49 3.23
CA ALA A 88 28.27 -59.66 4.02
C ALA A 88 28.99 -58.58 4.83
N ALA A 89 30.13 -58.91 5.44
CA ALA A 89 30.95 -57.94 6.17
C ALA A 89 31.53 -56.85 5.26
N ARG A 90 31.98 -57.20 4.04
CA ARG A 90 32.46 -56.23 3.04
C ARG A 90 31.34 -55.31 2.56
N GLU A 91 30.16 -55.87 2.29
CA GLU A 91 28.97 -55.10 1.88
C GLU A 91 28.54 -54.14 3.00
N ALA A 92 28.50 -54.61 4.26
CA ALA A 92 28.19 -53.78 5.41
C ALA A 92 29.22 -52.66 5.63
N ALA A 93 30.52 -52.95 5.45
CA ALA A 93 31.57 -51.93 5.55
C ALA A 93 31.43 -50.84 4.47
N LEU A 94 31.10 -51.24 3.24
CA LEU A 94 30.88 -50.31 2.12
C LEU A 94 29.62 -49.47 2.34
N GLN A 95 28.53 -50.06 2.84
CA GLN A 95 27.32 -49.34 3.23
C GLN A 95 27.61 -48.30 4.33
N ALA A 96 28.33 -48.70 5.38
CA ALA A 96 28.71 -47.79 6.45
C ALA A 96 29.59 -46.62 5.96
N GLN A 97 30.45 -46.86 4.96
CA GLN A 97 31.24 -45.80 4.34
C GLN A 97 30.37 -44.82 3.53
N LEU A 98 29.42 -45.33 2.75
CA LEU A 98 28.47 -44.51 2.00
C LEU A 98 27.60 -43.68 2.95
N GLU A 99 27.09 -44.27 4.02
CA GLU A 99 26.30 -43.55 5.03
C GLU A 99 27.09 -42.42 5.68
N ARG A 100 28.38 -42.64 5.99
CA ARG A 100 29.27 -41.58 6.50
C ARG A 100 29.41 -40.44 5.49
N GLN A 101 29.66 -40.76 4.22
CA GLN A 101 29.78 -39.74 3.16
C GLN A 101 28.47 -38.98 2.97
N VAL A 102 27.32 -39.67 2.99
CA VAL A 102 26.00 -39.02 2.90
C VAL A 102 25.78 -38.11 4.09
N ALA A 103 26.10 -38.54 5.31
CA ALA A 103 25.96 -37.73 6.52
C ALA A 103 26.88 -36.50 6.50
N GLU A 104 28.14 -36.63 6.05
CA GLU A 104 29.06 -35.49 5.88
C GLU A 104 28.56 -34.50 4.82
N ASN A 105 28.11 -35.00 3.67
CA ASN A 105 27.52 -34.16 2.62
C ASN A 105 26.25 -33.45 3.09
N GLN A 106 25.42 -34.11 3.91
CA GLN A 106 24.25 -33.47 4.52
C GLN A 106 24.64 -32.35 5.49
N LYS A 107 25.69 -32.56 6.32
CA LYS A 107 26.20 -31.51 7.22
C LYS A 107 26.72 -30.30 6.43
N LEU A 108 27.53 -30.54 5.39
CA LEU A 108 28.03 -29.46 4.52
C LEU A 108 26.88 -28.70 3.85
N LYS A 109 25.85 -29.40 3.35
CA LYS A 109 24.65 -28.75 2.80
C LYS A 109 23.95 -27.85 3.83
N GLN A 110 23.75 -28.35 5.06
CA GLN A 110 23.14 -27.55 6.13
C GLN A 110 23.98 -26.33 6.51
N GLU A 111 25.30 -26.46 6.54
CA GLU A 111 26.21 -25.34 6.80
C GLU A 111 26.14 -24.29 5.68
N HIS A 112 26.15 -24.74 4.41
CA HIS A 112 25.98 -23.85 3.27
C HIS A 112 24.63 -23.13 3.29
N GLU A 113 23.54 -23.82 3.63
CA GLU A 113 22.21 -23.21 3.78
C GLU A 113 22.20 -22.15 4.89
N ARG A 114 22.80 -22.44 6.05
CA ARG A 114 22.94 -21.47 7.14
C ARG A 114 23.74 -20.24 6.73
N ILE A 115 24.87 -20.43 6.05
CA ILE A 115 25.70 -19.33 5.54
C ILE A 115 24.89 -18.51 4.53
N ARG A 116 24.18 -19.15 3.60
CA ARG A 116 23.33 -18.46 2.63
C ARG A 116 22.26 -17.62 3.31
N GLN A 117 21.54 -18.18 4.30
CA GLN A 117 20.53 -17.44 5.07
C GLN A 117 21.14 -16.26 5.84
N GLN A 118 22.33 -16.44 6.42
CA GLN A 118 23.04 -15.34 7.11
C GLN A 118 23.44 -14.22 6.13
N VAL A 119 24.00 -14.56 4.97
CA VAL A 119 24.35 -13.58 3.94
C VAL A 119 23.10 -12.86 3.43
N GLU A 120 22.03 -13.58 3.14
CA GLU A 120 20.76 -13.02 2.69
C GLU A 120 20.17 -12.07 3.73
N SER A 121 20.13 -12.48 5.00
CA SER A 121 19.66 -11.63 6.10
C SER A 121 20.49 -10.35 6.27
N ARG A 122 21.83 -10.44 6.10
CA ARG A 122 22.73 -9.27 6.14
C ARG A 122 22.48 -8.33 4.98
N LEU A 123 22.33 -8.84 3.76
CA LEU A 123 22.01 -8.04 2.57
C LEU A 123 20.64 -7.35 2.71
N LEU A 124 19.64 -8.04 3.26
CA LEU A 124 18.33 -7.43 3.53
C LEU A 124 18.43 -6.31 4.59
N ALA A 125 19.19 -6.53 5.66
CA ALA A 125 19.42 -5.50 6.68
C ALA A 125 20.18 -4.29 6.12
N GLU A 126 21.20 -4.50 5.29
CA GLU A 126 21.94 -3.43 4.63
C GLU A 126 21.05 -2.64 3.66
N LYS A 127 20.27 -3.33 2.82
CA LYS A 127 19.29 -2.69 1.94
C LYS A 127 18.25 -1.87 2.71
N ALA A 128 17.76 -2.39 3.83
CA ALA A 128 16.82 -1.66 4.69
C ALA A 128 17.46 -0.42 5.32
N SER A 129 18.72 -0.51 5.76
CA SER A 129 19.49 0.62 6.28
C SER A 129 19.70 1.71 5.22
N ILE A 130 20.11 1.33 4.01
CA ILE A 130 20.28 2.26 2.88
C ILE A 130 18.94 2.91 2.50
N ALA A 131 17.85 2.13 2.46
CA ALA A 131 16.50 2.64 2.19
C ALA A 131 16.04 3.63 3.28
N ALA A 132 16.35 3.37 4.55
CA ALA A 132 16.04 4.27 5.65
C ALA A 132 16.85 5.58 5.56
N ALA A 133 18.16 5.49 5.33
CA ALA A 133 19.04 6.66 5.18
C ALA A 133 18.63 7.53 3.97
N THR A 134 18.31 6.92 2.84
CA THR A 134 17.84 7.66 1.65
C THR A 134 16.46 8.29 1.87
N LYS A 135 15.57 7.64 2.63
CA LYS A 135 14.28 8.21 3.03
C LYS A 135 14.46 9.42 3.95
N GLU A 136 15.38 9.34 4.90
CA GLU A 136 15.73 10.44 5.81
C GLU A 136 16.30 11.63 5.04
N GLN A 137 17.29 11.41 4.18
CA GLN A 137 17.85 12.45 3.30
C GLN A 137 16.79 13.12 2.42
N ARG A 138 15.85 12.34 1.86
CA ARG A 138 14.72 12.90 1.09
C ARG A 138 13.79 13.75 1.95
N ALA A 139 13.54 13.35 3.21
CA ALA A 139 12.72 14.10 4.13
C ALA A 139 13.40 15.42 4.56
N GLU A 140 14.71 15.39 4.80
CA GLU A 140 15.52 16.58 5.10
C GLU A 140 15.48 17.58 3.93
N LEU A 141 15.76 17.11 2.71
CA LEU A 141 15.70 17.96 1.51
C LEU A 141 14.30 18.54 1.26
N ALA A 142 13.25 17.75 1.51
CA ALA A 142 11.88 18.23 1.40
C ALA A 142 11.58 19.34 2.43
N ALA A 143 12.01 19.16 3.69
CA ALA A 143 11.86 20.16 4.74
C ALA A 143 12.64 21.45 4.43
N GLU A 144 13.84 21.34 3.86
CA GLU A 144 14.62 22.51 3.40
C GLU A 144 13.90 23.27 2.27
N LEU A 145 13.35 22.55 1.29
CA LEU A 145 12.57 23.16 0.22
C LEU A 145 11.32 23.87 0.75
N GLU A 146 10.59 23.26 1.68
CA GLU A 146 9.44 23.89 2.34
C GLU A 146 9.86 25.15 3.11
N ALA A 147 10.98 25.10 3.84
CA ALA A 147 11.50 26.26 4.56
C ALA A 147 11.90 27.41 3.61
N LEU A 148 12.51 27.10 2.46
CA LEU A 148 12.84 28.09 1.44
C LEU A 148 11.58 28.70 0.82
N GLN A 149 10.58 27.88 0.50
CA GLN A 149 9.29 28.35 -0.01
C GLN A 149 8.60 29.26 1.01
N ALA A 150 8.55 28.87 2.28
CA ALA A 150 7.98 29.68 3.36
C ALA A 150 8.69 31.04 3.50
N ARG A 151 10.03 31.06 3.44
CA ARG A 151 10.81 32.32 3.43
C ARG A 151 10.49 33.19 2.23
N SER A 152 10.35 32.61 1.04
CA SER A 152 10.02 33.34 -0.17
C SER A 152 8.63 33.97 -0.10
N LEU A 153 7.63 33.22 0.39
CA LEU A 153 6.27 33.70 0.60
C LEU A 153 6.22 34.80 1.66
N ALA A 154 6.94 34.62 2.78
CA ALA A 154 7.06 35.63 3.82
C ALA A 154 7.68 36.93 3.27
N ALA A 155 8.71 36.84 2.42
CA ALA A 155 9.31 38.00 1.77
C ALA A 155 8.34 38.72 0.82
N VAL A 156 7.51 37.97 0.08
CA VAL A 156 6.47 38.54 -0.79
C VAL A 156 5.40 39.26 0.04
N VAL A 157 4.95 38.65 1.14
CA VAL A 157 3.99 39.26 2.06
C VAL A 157 4.57 40.54 2.67
N ALA A 158 5.81 40.52 3.16
CA ALA A 158 6.49 41.68 3.71
C ALA A 158 6.61 42.83 2.68
N LYS A 159 6.96 42.52 1.42
CA LYS A 159 6.99 43.52 0.33
C LYS A 159 5.61 44.12 0.09
N LYS A 160 4.56 43.30 0.07
CA LYS A 160 3.17 43.76 -0.11
C LYS A 160 2.72 44.67 1.04
N GLU A 161 3.07 44.32 2.27
CA GLU A 161 2.80 45.15 3.45
C GLU A 161 3.54 46.49 3.40
N ALA A 162 4.82 46.50 3.02
CA ALA A 162 5.59 47.73 2.85
C ALA A 162 4.95 48.67 1.81
N VAL A 163 4.53 48.14 0.65
CA VAL A 163 3.80 48.92 -0.37
C VAL A 163 2.49 49.47 0.19
N LYS A 164 1.73 48.67 0.94
CA LYS A 164 0.47 49.11 1.57
C LYS A 164 0.72 50.22 2.60
N GLN A 165 1.77 50.14 3.41
CA GLN A 165 2.15 51.19 4.36
C GLN A 165 2.61 52.47 3.65
N GLN A 166 3.36 52.35 2.55
CA GLN A 166 3.76 53.50 1.74
C GLN A 166 2.54 54.19 1.09
N GLN A 167 1.58 53.42 0.59
CA GLN A 167 0.33 53.96 0.05
C GLN A 167 -0.52 54.62 1.15
N ALA A 168 -0.64 53.99 2.33
CA ALA A 168 -1.38 54.56 3.45
C ALA A 168 -0.76 55.87 3.95
N SER A 169 0.56 55.92 4.13
CA SER A 169 1.27 57.16 4.49
C SER A 169 1.16 58.23 3.42
N GLY A 170 1.20 57.86 2.14
CA GLY A 170 0.91 58.76 1.02
C GLY A 170 -0.51 59.33 1.06
N ALA A 171 -1.51 58.49 1.35
CA ALA A 171 -2.91 58.91 1.48
C ALA A 171 -3.11 59.85 2.68
N THR A 172 -2.49 59.56 3.83
CA THR A 172 -2.52 60.44 5.01
C THR A 172 -1.88 61.79 4.71
N LYS A 173 -0.71 61.81 4.06
CA LYS A 173 -0.05 63.06 3.63
C LYS A 173 -0.94 63.88 2.67
N LEU A 174 -1.60 63.20 1.73
CA LEU A 174 -2.53 63.86 0.81
C LEU A 174 -3.75 64.45 1.54
N GLN A 175 -4.32 63.71 2.50
CA GLN A 175 -5.40 64.19 3.36
C GLN A 175 -4.96 65.38 4.20
N GLN A 176 -3.79 65.33 4.83
CA GLN A 176 -3.22 66.44 5.58
C GLN A 176 -3.04 67.68 4.69
N HIS A 177 -2.52 67.51 3.47
CA HIS A 177 -2.38 68.61 2.53
C HIS A 177 -3.73 69.20 2.08
N LYS A 178 -4.75 68.36 1.84
CA LYS A 178 -6.12 68.82 1.55
C LYS A 178 -6.72 69.58 2.73
N ALA A 179 -6.59 69.05 3.94
CA ALA A 179 -7.08 69.68 5.16
C ALA A 179 -6.38 71.02 5.43
N ALA A 180 -5.05 71.09 5.23
CA ALA A 180 -4.28 72.33 5.35
C ALA A 180 -4.76 73.38 4.33
N LYS A 181 -4.99 73.00 3.07
CA LYS A 181 -5.55 73.91 2.06
C LYS A 181 -6.94 74.40 2.44
N GLN A 182 -7.81 73.52 2.94
CA GLN A 182 -9.14 73.90 3.43
C GLN A 182 -9.03 74.84 4.64
N ALA A 183 -8.12 74.60 5.58
CA ALA A 183 -7.89 75.45 6.74
C ALA A 183 -7.40 76.85 6.33
N VAL A 184 -6.47 76.95 5.38
CA VAL A 184 -6.02 78.24 4.83
C VAL A 184 -7.19 78.99 4.17
N ALA A 185 -7.99 78.28 3.36
CA ALA A 185 -9.18 78.88 2.74
C ALA A 185 -10.21 79.35 3.78
N HIS A 186 -10.42 78.58 4.85
CA HIS A 186 -11.28 78.97 5.97
C HIS A 186 -10.76 80.20 6.69
N GLN A 187 -9.45 80.27 7.00
CA GLN A 187 -8.84 81.44 7.63
C GLN A 187 -8.98 82.69 6.76
N GLU A 188 -8.80 82.55 5.43
CA GLU A 188 -8.97 83.67 4.51
C GLU A 188 -10.44 84.13 4.44
N TYR A 189 -11.39 83.20 4.46
CA TYR A 189 -12.82 83.51 4.55
C TYR A 189 -13.17 84.22 5.86
N GLU A 190 -12.69 83.71 7.00
CA GLU A 190 -12.89 84.35 8.30
C GLU A 190 -12.30 85.76 8.35
N ARG A 191 -11.13 85.97 7.74
CA ARG A 191 -10.51 87.30 7.65
C ARG A 191 -11.39 88.26 6.85
N ARG A 192 -11.84 87.86 5.66
CA ARG A 192 -12.76 88.67 4.83
C ARG A 192 -14.08 88.95 5.56
N LEU A 193 -14.62 87.97 6.28
CA LEU A 193 -15.84 88.16 7.06
C LEU A 193 -15.65 89.19 8.18
N LYS A 194 -14.50 89.18 8.87
CA LYS A 194 -14.17 90.20 9.88
C LYS A 194 -14.03 91.59 9.27
N GLU A 195 -13.30 91.71 8.16
CA GLU A 195 -13.14 92.98 7.44
C GLU A 195 -14.52 93.55 7.03
N GLU A 196 -15.41 92.73 6.48
CA GLU A 196 -16.78 93.15 6.11
C GLU A 196 -17.63 93.53 7.32
N LEU A 197 -17.51 92.80 8.44
CA LEU A 197 -18.20 93.15 9.69
C LEU A 197 -17.70 94.48 10.27
N GLU A 198 -16.39 94.75 10.22
CA GLU A 198 -15.79 96.01 10.65
C GLU A 198 -16.26 97.19 9.78
N VAL A 199 -16.28 97.01 8.46
CA VAL A 199 -16.82 98.01 7.51
C VAL A 199 -18.30 98.28 7.79
N LYS A 200 -19.10 97.23 8.04
CA LYS A 200 -20.51 97.37 8.38
C LYS A 200 -20.69 98.10 9.72
N ALA A 201 -19.92 97.76 10.74
CA ALA A 201 -19.97 98.41 12.05
C ALA A 201 -19.61 99.90 11.97
N ALA A 202 -18.59 100.26 11.19
CA ALA A 202 -18.23 101.66 10.96
C ALA A 202 -19.36 102.44 10.25
N LYS A 203 -20.03 101.82 9.28
CA LYS A 203 -21.19 102.43 8.61
C LYS A 203 -22.41 102.56 9.53
N GLU A 204 -22.66 101.59 10.38
CA GLU A 204 -23.72 101.66 11.40
C GLU A 204 -23.43 102.79 12.42
N GLN A 205 -22.17 102.99 12.82
CA GLN A 205 -21.78 104.14 13.64
C GLN A 205 -22.01 105.47 12.92
N GLU A 206 -21.60 105.60 11.66
CA GLU A 206 -21.83 106.81 10.86
C GLU A 206 -23.34 107.13 10.72
N ILE A 207 -24.18 106.12 10.51
CA ILE A 207 -25.65 106.28 10.48
C ILE A 207 -26.18 106.72 11.86
N ALA A 208 -25.65 106.18 12.95
CA ALA A 208 -26.05 106.58 14.29
C ALA A 208 -25.70 108.05 14.58
N ASP A 209 -24.52 108.53 14.17
CA ASP A 209 -24.11 109.93 14.30
C ASP A 209 -25.01 110.87 13.47
N LEU A 210 -25.35 110.47 12.23
CA LEU A 210 -26.29 111.21 11.39
C LEU A 210 -27.70 111.26 12.00
N ALA A 211 -28.16 110.17 12.61
CA ALA A 211 -29.46 110.13 13.30
C ALA A 211 -29.47 111.05 14.54
N GLN A 212 -28.36 111.17 15.27
CA GLN A 212 -28.25 112.13 16.37
C GLN A 212 -28.31 113.58 15.88
N LEU A 213 -27.61 113.90 14.79
CA LEU A 213 -27.67 115.22 14.15
C LEU A 213 -29.07 115.54 13.65
N GLU A 214 -29.77 114.57 13.05
CA GLU A 214 -31.17 114.70 12.65
C GLU A 214 -32.06 115.02 13.86
N MET A 215 -31.90 114.30 14.97
CA MET A 215 -32.65 114.52 16.20
C MET A 215 -32.44 115.94 16.76
N GLN A 216 -31.19 116.42 16.79
CA GLN A 216 -30.87 117.80 17.19
C GLN A 216 -31.50 118.83 16.24
N LEU A 217 -31.49 118.57 14.94
CA LEU A 217 -32.10 119.46 13.95
C LEU A 217 -33.62 119.52 14.12
N ILE A 218 -34.27 118.38 14.38
CA ILE A 218 -35.70 118.28 14.69
C ILE A 218 -36.02 119.06 15.97
N GLU A 219 -35.22 118.95 17.02
CA GLU A 219 -35.41 119.74 18.24
C GLU A 219 -35.30 121.25 17.96
N ARG A 220 -34.31 121.67 17.16
CA ARG A 220 -34.13 123.06 16.75
C ARG A 220 -35.29 123.56 15.89
N LEU A 221 -35.82 122.70 15.01
CA LEU A 221 -37.00 122.97 14.19
C LEU A 221 -38.27 123.06 15.03
N LYS A 222 -38.46 122.17 16.03
CA LYS A 222 -39.54 122.25 17.01
C LYS A 222 -39.47 123.54 17.81
N LEU A 223 -38.29 123.95 18.26
CA LEU A 223 -38.07 125.24 18.93
C LEU A 223 -38.43 126.42 18.01
N LYS A 224 -38.00 126.40 16.74
CA LYS A 224 -38.38 127.43 15.77
C LYS A 224 -39.88 127.41 15.44
N GLN A 225 -40.51 126.26 15.35
CA GLN A 225 -41.96 126.15 15.19
C GLN A 225 -42.70 126.64 16.42
N GLN A 226 -42.22 126.35 17.64
CA GLN A 226 -42.77 126.92 18.87
C GLN A 226 -42.60 128.44 18.88
N GLN A 227 -41.45 128.97 18.44
CA GLN A 227 -41.23 130.41 18.28
C GLN A 227 -42.13 131.01 17.21
N GLN A 228 -42.35 130.33 16.08
CA GLN A 228 -43.30 130.77 15.05
C GLN A 228 -44.74 130.71 15.55
N VAL A 229 -45.13 129.69 16.31
CA VAL A 229 -46.45 129.60 16.94
C VAL A 229 -46.60 130.69 17.98
N GLN A 230 -45.56 131.01 18.77
CA GLN A 230 -45.57 132.15 19.70
C GLN A 230 -45.65 133.49 18.96
N ALA A 231 -44.88 133.68 17.89
CA ALA A 231 -44.93 134.88 17.05
C ALA A 231 -46.27 135.01 16.30
N ALA A 232 -46.83 133.90 15.83
CA ALA A 232 -48.16 133.82 15.25
C ALA A 232 -49.23 134.11 16.30
N ARG A 233 -49.07 133.67 17.54
CA ARG A 233 -49.96 134.00 18.66
C ARG A 233 -49.87 135.47 19.07
N GLN A 234 -48.67 136.08 19.00
CA GLN A 234 -48.47 137.52 19.17
C GLN A 234 -49.07 138.30 17.99
N LEU A 235 -48.97 137.77 16.76
CA LEU A 235 -49.65 138.31 15.59
C LEU A 235 -51.16 138.13 15.69
N GLU A 236 -51.68 137.03 16.20
CA GLU A 236 -53.11 136.85 16.49
C GLU A 236 -53.57 137.83 17.58
N GLN A 237 -52.75 138.14 18.57
CA GLN A 237 -53.03 139.23 19.53
C GLN A 237 -53.04 140.61 18.85
N ALA A 238 -52.19 140.84 17.84
CA ALA A 238 -52.17 142.08 17.05
C ALA A 238 -53.26 142.15 15.96
N VAL A 239 -53.71 141.00 15.43
CA VAL A 239 -54.74 140.83 14.40
C VAL A 239 -56.14 140.72 15.02
N ALA A 240 -56.26 140.25 16.28
CA ALA A 240 -57.50 140.31 17.06
C ALA A 240 -57.93 141.75 17.39
N MET A 241 -57.01 142.72 17.36
CA MET A 241 -57.34 144.16 17.36
C MET A 241 -57.81 144.69 16.00
N ARG A 242 -57.70 143.91 14.91
CA ARG A 242 -57.73 144.47 13.55
C ARG A 242 -58.58 143.73 12.52
N GLN A 243 -59.55 142.91 12.93
CA GLN A 243 -60.86 142.76 12.24
C GLN A 243 -61.56 141.48 12.69
N SER A 244 -62.58 141.64 13.53
CA SER A 244 -63.78 140.85 13.39
C SER A 244 -64.36 141.12 12.00
N VAL A 245 -64.24 140.20 11.04
CA VAL A 245 -65.21 139.90 9.97
C VAL A 245 -64.66 138.75 9.10
N ARG A 246 -65.27 137.57 9.31
CA ARG A 246 -65.61 136.49 8.34
C ARG A 246 -64.45 135.75 7.66
N LYS A 247 -64.11 134.50 8.04
CA LYS A 247 -64.83 133.20 7.78
C LYS A 247 -65.33 133.12 6.32
N SER A 248 -65.06 132.08 5.52
CA SER A 248 -64.70 130.69 5.82
C SER A 248 -64.71 129.80 4.55
N GLN A 249 -64.13 128.59 4.69
CA GLN A 249 -64.40 127.31 3.97
C GLN A 249 -63.56 127.00 2.71
N GLN A 250 -63.05 125.78 2.45
CA GLN A 250 -63.00 124.45 3.10
C GLN A 250 -62.06 123.57 2.21
N LEU A 251 -61.05 122.82 2.70
CA LEU A 251 -61.04 121.41 3.18
C LEU A 251 -61.17 120.33 2.02
N PRO A 252 -60.87 119.01 2.23
CA PRO A 252 -59.57 118.36 2.52
C PRO A 252 -59.45 116.89 1.98
N SER A 253 -58.56 116.08 2.59
CA SER A 253 -58.51 114.60 2.69
C SER A 253 -57.85 113.83 1.52
N GLN A 254 -57.11 112.72 1.67
CA GLN A 254 -56.77 111.79 2.76
C GLN A 254 -55.62 110.85 2.23
N ARG A 255 -54.63 110.40 3.06
CA ARG A 255 -54.46 109.02 3.62
C ARG A 255 -54.01 107.96 2.56
N VAL A 256 -53.00 107.09 2.70
CA VAL A 256 -52.77 105.96 3.64
C VAL A 256 -51.44 105.23 3.25
N ARG A 257 -50.58 104.95 4.25
CA ARG A 257 -49.71 103.76 4.57
C ARG A 257 -48.90 102.93 3.52
N SER A 258 -47.89 102.25 4.12
CA SER A 258 -47.24 100.94 3.82
C SER A 258 -46.16 100.96 2.72
N SER A 259 -45.07 100.18 2.71
CA SER A 259 -44.50 99.06 3.49
C SER A 259 -43.08 98.83 2.90
N ALA A 260 -42.00 98.66 3.67
CA ALA A 260 -41.29 97.38 3.92
C ALA A 260 -41.14 96.44 2.68
N ASN A 261 -40.07 95.70 2.38
CA ASN A 261 -38.74 95.41 2.94
C ASN A 261 -38.12 94.32 2.01
N SER A 262 -36.79 94.05 2.10
CA SER A 262 -36.11 92.73 1.83
C SER A 262 -35.75 92.25 0.39
N ARG A 263 -34.42 92.16 0.11
CA ARG A 263 -33.54 90.96 -0.08
C ARG A 263 -34.17 89.52 0.05
N PRO A 264 -33.44 88.38 -0.15
CA PRO A 264 -32.37 87.94 -1.08
C PRO A 264 -32.41 86.40 -1.46
N SER A 265 -31.32 85.90 -2.07
CA SER A 265 -30.65 84.56 -1.90
C SER A 265 -31.28 83.23 -2.38
N THR A 266 -30.47 82.40 -3.06
CA THR A 266 -29.88 81.07 -2.65
C THR A 266 -29.39 80.28 -3.89
N ALA A 267 -28.10 79.93 -4.01
CA ALA A 267 -27.42 78.65 -3.64
C ALA A 267 -27.83 77.44 -4.54
N ALA A 268 -26.94 76.85 -5.35
CA ALA A 268 -25.95 75.78 -5.01
C ALA A 268 -26.64 74.52 -4.40
N SER A 269 -26.36 73.26 -4.71
CA SER A 269 -25.16 72.55 -5.13
C SER A 269 -25.51 71.05 -5.38
N CYS A 270 -24.55 70.28 -5.92
CA CYS A 270 -24.40 68.82 -6.01
C CYS A 270 -24.93 67.99 -4.82
N GLY A 271 -25.23 66.67 -4.88
CA GLY A 271 -24.69 65.54 -5.66
C GLY A 271 -23.87 64.59 -4.74
N SER A 272 -24.27 63.32 -4.59
CA SER A 272 -23.52 62.21 -3.92
C SER A 272 -24.10 60.85 -4.40
N ILE A 273 -23.35 59.93 -5.05
CA ILE A 273 -22.45 58.82 -4.61
C ILE A 273 -23.12 57.56 -3.99
N ALA A 274 -22.88 56.38 -4.60
CA ALA A 274 -22.51 55.04 -4.02
C ALA A 274 -23.34 53.80 -4.45
N GLY A 275 -22.67 52.77 -5.01
CA GLY A 275 -22.49 51.48 -4.30
C GLY A 275 -23.15 50.15 -4.79
N SER A 276 -22.33 49.29 -5.41
CA SER A 276 -22.17 47.80 -5.25
C SER A 276 -23.27 46.77 -5.56
N ARG A 277 -22.90 45.70 -6.31
CA ARG A 277 -23.23 44.27 -6.05
C ARG A 277 -22.44 43.30 -6.94
N GLY A 278 -21.98 42.19 -6.35
CA GLY A 278 -21.44 41.00 -7.03
C GLY A 278 -21.90 39.73 -6.32
N ARG A 279 -22.16 38.66 -7.08
CA ARG A 279 -22.57 37.32 -6.62
C ARG A 279 -22.32 36.33 -7.76
N ASN A 280 -21.67 35.19 -7.48
CA ASN A 280 -22.10 33.88 -7.98
C ASN A 280 -21.28 32.72 -7.40
N SER A 281 -21.97 31.58 -7.33
CA SER A 281 -21.62 30.30 -6.73
C SER A 281 -22.24 29.21 -7.59
N SER A 282 -21.53 28.10 -7.82
CA SER A 282 -21.98 26.76 -8.30
C SER A 282 -20.73 26.04 -8.84
N SER A 283 -20.54 24.72 -8.81
CA SER A 283 -21.36 23.56 -8.42
C SER A 283 -20.45 22.33 -8.48
N SER A 284 -20.63 21.40 -7.54
CA SER A 284 -20.13 20.02 -7.57
C SER A 284 -21.18 19.10 -8.20
N MET A 285 -20.80 18.19 -9.11
CA MET A 285 -21.53 16.91 -9.30
C MET A 285 -20.74 16.00 -10.26
N SER A 286 -20.93 14.69 -10.09
CA SER A 286 -20.67 13.59 -11.03
C SER A 286 -19.22 13.17 -11.32
N GLN A 287 -18.77 12.11 -10.62
CA GLN A 287 -18.16 10.93 -11.26
C GLN A 287 -18.01 9.80 -10.23
N GLN A 288 -19.11 9.11 -9.96
CA GLN A 288 -19.10 7.84 -9.22
C GLN A 288 -20.07 6.88 -9.89
N GLN A 289 -19.74 6.53 -11.13
CA GLN A 289 -20.39 5.48 -11.94
C GLN A 289 -19.38 5.01 -12.99
N GLN A 290 -18.41 4.17 -12.58
CA GLN A 290 -17.52 3.47 -13.53
C GLN A 290 -16.95 2.15 -12.99
N ALA A 291 -17.38 1.67 -11.81
CA ALA A 291 -16.79 0.51 -11.14
C ALA A 291 -17.61 -0.79 -11.23
N GLN A 292 -18.63 -0.87 -12.08
CA GLN A 292 -19.52 -2.06 -12.16
C GLN A 292 -19.45 -2.84 -13.49
N GLN A 293 -18.53 -2.49 -14.40
CA GLN A 293 -18.32 -3.22 -15.66
C GLN A 293 -17.04 -4.08 -15.70
N GLN A 294 -16.12 -3.95 -14.73
CA GLN A 294 -14.81 -4.62 -14.77
C GLN A 294 -14.76 -6.07 -14.26
N SER A 295 -15.87 -6.64 -13.76
CA SER A 295 -15.88 -7.96 -13.11
C SER A 295 -16.38 -9.13 -13.97
N ARG A 296 -16.77 -8.90 -15.23
CA ARG A 296 -17.19 -9.98 -16.15
C ARG A 296 -16.11 -10.42 -17.16
N ASP A 297 -15.17 -9.55 -17.50
CA ASP A 297 -14.18 -9.83 -18.57
C ASP A 297 -12.95 -10.60 -18.07
N GLY A 298 -12.61 -10.49 -16.78
CA GLY A 298 -11.40 -11.12 -16.22
C GLY A 298 -11.41 -12.65 -16.22
N ALA A 299 -12.58 -13.30 -16.25
CA ALA A 299 -12.68 -14.75 -16.27
C ALA A 299 -12.41 -15.36 -17.66
N ALA A 300 -12.75 -14.63 -18.74
CA ALA A 300 -12.42 -15.04 -20.11
C ALA A 300 -10.92 -14.82 -20.39
N ASP A 301 -10.36 -13.72 -19.88
CA ASP A 301 -8.93 -13.40 -20.01
C ASP A 301 -8.03 -14.46 -19.38
N GLU A 302 -8.44 -15.03 -18.25
CA GLU A 302 -7.65 -16.04 -17.55
C GLU A 302 -7.65 -17.39 -18.30
N ALA A 303 -8.75 -17.74 -18.97
CA ALA A 303 -8.82 -18.93 -19.81
C ALA A 303 -7.94 -18.78 -21.07
N VAL A 304 -7.97 -17.60 -21.68
CA VAL A 304 -7.13 -17.26 -22.84
C VAL A 304 -5.65 -17.20 -22.47
N ALA A 305 -5.30 -16.64 -21.32
CA ALA A 305 -3.93 -16.64 -20.80
C ALA A 305 -3.38 -18.05 -20.54
N ARG A 306 -4.23 -18.94 -19.99
CA ARG A 306 -3.85 -20.34 -19.74
C ARG A 306 -3.62 -21.12 -21.03
N ALA A 307 -4.48 -20.94 -22.02
CA ALA A 307 -4.30 -21.54 -23.34
C ALA A 307 -3.06 -20.98 -24.04
N PHE A 308 -2.82 -19.67 -23.99
CA PHE A 308 -1.63 -19.07 -24.60
C PHE A 308 -0.33 -19.60 -23.97
N SER A 309 -0.31 -19.77 -22.65
CA SER A 309 0.85 -20.27 -21.93
C SER A 309 1.18 -21.74 -22.22
N SER A 310 0.25 -22.55 -22.74
CA SER A 310 0.56 -23.94 -23.14
C SER A 310 1.28 -24.02 -24.49
N TYR A 311 1.25 -22.95 -25.28
CA TYR A 311 1.92 -22.87 -26.59
C TYR A 311 3.22 -22.05 -26.55
N ASP A 312 3.50 -21.39 -25.42
CA ASP A 312 4.78 -20.71 -25.16
C ASP A 312 5.69 -21.59 -24.29
N ASP A 313 6.22 -22.66 -24.89
CA ASP A 313 7.21 -23.57 -24.26
C ASP A 313 8.46 -22.84 -23.73
N SER A 314 8.74 -21.67 -24.30
CA SER A 314 9.92 -20.86 -23.99
C SER A 314 9.71 -19.88 -22.84
N ALA A 315 8.46 -19.72 -22.36
CA ALA A 315 8.04 -18.69 -21.40
C ALA A 315 8.54 -17.28 -21.79
N THR A 316 8.65 -16.98 -23.09
CA THR A 316 9.14 -15.69 -23.60
C THR A 316 8.03 -14.65 -23.74
N GLY A 317 6.77 -15.05 -23.54
CA GLY A 317 5.58 -14.24 -23.75
C GLY A 317 5.18 -14.09 -25.22
N MET A 318 5.76 -14.91 -26.10
CA MET A 318 5.52 -14.89 -27.56
C MET A 318 5.33 -16.31 -28.09
N ILE A 319 4.40 -16.47 -29.02
CA ILE A 319 4.18 -17.73 -29.74
C ILE A 319 4.50 -17.57 -31.22
N PRO A 320 5.01 -18.60 -31.90
CA PRO A 320 5.22 -18.55 -33.34
C PRO A 320 3.88 -18.47 -34.08
N THR A 321 3.83 -17.74 -35.19
CA THR A 321 2.61 -17.51 -35.99
C THR A 321 1.92 -18.83 -36.41
N GLN A 322 2.68 -19.91 -36.56
CA GLN A 322 2.19 -21.24 -36.91
C GLN A 322 1.37 -21.90 -35.77
N ALA A 323 1.71 -21.61 -34.51
CA ALA A 323 1.03 -22.17 -33.33
C ALA A 323 -0.29 -21.43 -33.00
N VAL A 324 -0.54 -20.27 -33.62
CA VAL A 324 -1.77 -19.50 -33.40
C VAL A 324 -3.00 -20.28 -33.89
N ALA A 325 -2.87 -21.06 -34.98
CA ALA A 325 -3.97 -21.87 -35.51
C ALA A 325 -4.40 -22.95 -34.51
N ASP A 326 -3.44 -23.63 -33.90
CA ASP A 326 -3.67 -24.67 -32.89
C ASP A 326 -4.24 -24.07 -31.60
N LEU A 327 -3.72 -22.91 -31.17
CA LEU A 327 -4.25 -22.16 -30.04
C LEU A 327 -5.73 -21.77 -30.23
N LEU A 328 -6.11 -21.31 -31.43
CA LEU A 328 -7.48 -20.95 -31.76
C LEU A 328 -8.41 -22.17 -31.78
N ALA A 329 -7.92 -23.32 -32.22
CA ALA A 329 -8.66 -24.58 -32.16
C ALA A 329 -8.93 -25.00 -30.70
N ASP A 330 -7.94 -24.86 -29.81
CA ASP A 330 -8.07 -25.15 -28.38
C ASP A 330 -9.02 -24.19 -27.64
N LEU A 331 -9.09 -22.94 -28.10
CA LEU A 331 -10.07 -21.95 -27.62
C LEU A 331 -11.48 -22.16 -28.22
N GLY A 332 -11.66 -23.16 -29.07
CA GLY A 332 -12.95 -23.56 -29.64
C GLY A 332 -13.38 -22.76 -30.88
N MET A 333 -12.46 -22.00 -31.50
CA MET A 333 -12.71 -21.25 -32.73
C MET A 333 -11.65 -21.59 -33.80
N PRO A 334 -11.68 -22.79 -34.39
CA PRO A 334 -10.76 -23.14 -35.47
C PRO A 334 -11.01 -22.25 -36.69
N LEU A 335 -9.97 -21.52 -37.11
CA LEU A 335 -9.98 -20.75 -38.35
C LEU A 335 -9.11 -21.48 -39.38
N GLU A 336 -9.61 -21.66 -40.60
CA GLU A 336 -8.89 -22.30 -41.69
C GLU A 336 -8.80 -21.39 -42.92
N GLY A 337 -7.78 -21.61 -43.75
CA GLY A 337 -7.62 -20.97 -45.05
C GLY A 337 -7.49 -19.44 -44.99
N ASP A 338 -8.29 -18.74 -45.79
CA ASP A 338 -8.20 -17.30 -45.97
C ASP A 338 -8.54 -16.50 -44.70
N ALA A 339 -9.39 -17.05 -43.83
CA ALA A 339 -9.76 -16.42 -42.56
C ALA A 339 -8.59 -16.43 -41.56
N LEU A 340 -7.85 -17.54 -41.49
CA LEU A 340 -6.63 -17.65 -40.69
C LEU A 340 -5.55 -16.71 -41.24
N ALA A 341 -5.38 -16.64 -42.56
CA ALA A 341 -4.41 -15.73 -43.18
C ALA A 341 -4.73 -14.26 -42.87
N LEU A 342 -6.01 -13.87 -42.84
CA LEU A 342 -6.45 -12.53 -42.47
C LEU A 342 -6.18 -12.24 -40.98
N ALA A 343 -6.50 -13.18 -40.09
CA ALA A 343 -6.24 -13.06 -38.65
C ALA A 343 -4.75 -12.92 -38.34
N LEU A 344 -3.90 -13.72 -39.00
CA LEU A 344 -2.45 -13.65 -38.84
C LEU A 344 -1.87 -12.33 -39.39
N ALA A 345 -2.41 -11.81 -40.49
CA ALA A 345 -2.00 -10.51 -41.04
C ALA A 345 -2.35 -9.34 -40.11
N GLN A 346 -3.42 -9.47 -39.31
CA GLN A 346 -3.81 -8.49 -38.29
C GLN A 346 -2.98 -8.62 -37.01
N LEU A 347 -2.73 -9.85 -36.55
CA LEU A 347 -1.96 -10.15 -35.34
C LEU A 347 -0.46 -9.85 -35.50
N ASP A 348 0.08 -10.06 -36.70
CA ASP A 348 1.49 -9.88 -37.04
C ASP A 348 1.67 -8.87 -38.19
N GLU A 349 1.21 -7.64 -37.98
CA GLU A 349 1.32 -6.54 -38.95
C GLU A 349 2.78 -6.28 -39.35
N GLN A 350 3.71 -6.51 -38.43
CA GLN A 350 5.15 -6.28 -38.63
C GLN A 350 5.85 -7.47 -39.30
N ARG A 351 5.15 -8.58 -39.54
CA ARG A 351 5.70 -9.84 -40.10
C ARG A 351 6.92 -10.35 -39.33
N THR A 352 6.88 -10.23 -38.00
CA THR A 352 7.93 -10.72 -37.11
C THR A 352 7.98 -12.24 -37.04
N GLY A 353 6.92 -12.93 -37.44
CA GLY A 353 6.80 -14.39 -37.36
C GLY A 353 6.50 -14.89 -35.95
N THR A 354 6.23 -13.97 -35.03
CA THR A 354 5.85 -14.23 -33.64
C THR A 354 4.75 -13.27 -33.22
N VAL A 355 3.83 -13.74 -32.39
CA VAL A 355 2.70 -12.97 -31.85
C VAL A 355 2.86 -12.90 -30.33
N SER A 356 2.83 -11.68 -29.79
CA SER A 356 2.86 -11.49 -28.34
C SER A 356 1.48 -11.68 -27.70
N PHE A 357 1.45 -12.09 -26.43
CA PHE A 357 0.18 -12.28 -25.70
C PHE A 357 -0.71 -11.02 -25.70
N GLY A 358 -0.11 -9.84 -25.57
CA GLY A 358 -0.84 -8.57 -25.58
C GLY A 358 -1.50 -8.25 -26.92
N GLN A 359 -0.85 -8.56 -28.04
CA GLN A 359 -1.42 -8.41 -29.38
C GLN A 359 -2.56 -9.40 -29.60
N PHE A 360 -2.36 -10.66 -29.19
CA PHE A 360 -3.38 -11.71 -29.30
C PHE A 360 -4.63 -11.39 -28.48
N LEU A 361 -4.46 -10.98 -27.22
CA LEU A 361 -5.57 -10.67 -26.34
C LEU A 361 -6.35 -9.42 -26.79
N LEU A 362 -5.68 -8.43 -27.40
CA LEU A 362 -6.35 -7.26 -27.94
C LEU A 362 -7.23 -7.63 -29.14
N TRP A 363 -6.69 -8.39 -30.09
CA TRP A 363 -7.44 -8.89 -31.25
C TRP A 363 -8.57 -9.84 -30.86
N TRP A 364 -8.38 -10.69 -29.84
CA TRP A 364 -9.41 -11.63 -29.36
C TRP A 364 -10.62 -10.93 -28.71
N LYS A 365 -10.44 -9.69 -28.24
CA LYS A 365 -11.49 -8.90 -27.57
C LYS A 365 -12.28 -8.02 -28.54
N GLU A 366 -11.76 -7.79 -29.74
CA GLU A 366 -12.46 -7.10 -30.84
C GLU A 366 -13.41 -8.05 -31.56
#